data_AF-A0A0L0GAC8-F1
#
_entry.id   AF-A0A0L0GAC8-F1
#
_cell.length_a   1.000
_cell.length_b   1.000
_cell.length_c   1.000
_cell.angle_alpha   90.00
_cell.angle_beta   90.00
_cell.angle_gamma   90.00
#
_symmetry.space_group_name_H-M   'P 1'
#
loop_
_entity.id
_entity.type
_entity.pdbx_description
1 polymer ?
#
loop_
_entity_poly.entity_id
_entity_poly.type
_entity_poly.pdbx_seq_one_letter_code
_entity_poly.pdbx_strand_id
1 'polypeptide(L)'
;TGGGEEIGVNAGKKYSVNVPLKDGIDDRQYQDIFRPVIQSIMDTFKPSAVVLQCGADSLGSDRLGVFDLSIKGHGACVDFVKVCESMVFSTRKIVCIST
;
A
#
# COMPACT_ATOMS: atom_id res chain seq x y z
N THR A 1 -1.07 -13.70 -4.35
CA THR A 1 -1.40 -13.58 -5.79
C THR A 1 -1.80 -12.14 -6.05
N GLY A 2 -1.29 -11.54 -7.13
CA GLY A 2 -1.40 -10.11 -7.43
C GLY A 2 -0.26 -9.63 -8.34
N GLY A 3 -0.24 -10.09 -9.60
CA GLY A 3 0.81 -9.72 -10.55
C GLY A 3 0.80 -8.23 -10.90
N GLY A 4 1.96 -7.67 -11.25
CA GLY A 4 2.08 -6.26 -11.66
C GLY A 4 1.22 -5.90 -12.89
N GLU A 5 0.89 -6.89 -13.71
CA GLU A 5 0.03 -6.75 -14.89
C GLU A 5 -1.48 -6.74 -14.55
N GLU A 6 -1.86 -7.07 -13.32
CA GLU A 6 -3.26 -7.09 -12.87
C GLU A 6 -3.76 -5.69 -12.54
N ILE A 7 -4.14 -4.94 -13.58
CA ILE A 7 -4.57 -3.53 -13.49
C ILE A 7 -6.09 -3.33 -13.36
N GLY A 8 -6.84 -4.38 -12.99
CA GLY A 8 -8.31 -4.37 -12.93
C GLY A 8 -9.00 -4.64 -14.28
N VAL A 9 -10.32 -4.84 -14.24
CA VAL A 9 -11.13 -5.29 -15.40
C VAL A 9 -12.30 -4.36 -15.70
N ASN A 10 -12.76 -4.35 -16.95
CA ASN A 10 -13.89 -3.54 -17.40
C ASN A 10 -13.75 -2.06 -17.01
N ALA A 11 -14.78 -1.47 -16.38
CA ALA A 11 -14.76 -0.10 -15.88
C ALA A 11 -13.70 0.14 -14.77
N GLY A 12 -13.17 -0.92 -14.16
CA GLY A 12 -12.10 -0.87 -13.15
C GLY A 12 -10.70 -0.98 -13.72
N LYS A 13 -10.51 -1.04 -15.05
CA LYS A 13 -9.18 -1.08 -15.66
C LYS A 13 -8.41 0.20 -15.38
N LYS A 14 -7.15 0.08 -14.98
CA LYS A 14 -6.24 1.16 -14.49
C LYS A 14 -6.63 1.76 -13.14
N TYR A 15 -7.54 1.13 -12.40
CA TYR A 15 -7.88 1.54 -11.02
C TYR A 15 -7.36 0.56 -9.96
N SER A 16 -6.53 -0.40 -10.38
CA SER A 16 -5.78 -1.29 -9.48
C SER A 16 -4.29 -1.10 -9.75
N VAL A 17 -3.51 -1.01 -8.67
CA VAL A 17 -2.05 -0.90 -8.73
C VAL A 17 -1.49 -1.96 -7.79
N ASN A 18 -0.84 -2.97 -8.36
CA ASN A 18 -0.08 -3.96 -7.59
C ASN A 18 1.40 -3.62 -7.68
N VAL A 19 2.08 -3.62 -6.53
CA VAL A 19 3.51 -3.35 -6.45
C VAL A 19 4.20 -4.61 -5.94
N PRO A 20 4.76 -5.46 -6.82
CA PRO A 20 5.45 -6.67 -6.38
C PRO A 20 6.68 -6.28 -5.57
N LEU A 21 6.72 -6.75 -4.32
CA LEU A 21 7.85 -6.55 -3.42
C LEU A 21 8.79 -7.76 -3.50
N LYS A 22 10.08 -7.53 -3.25
CA LYS A 22 11.06 -8.62 -3.19
C LYS A 22 11.05 -9.26 -1.80
N ASP A 23 11.33 -10.54 -1.73
CA ASP A 23 11.52 -11.21 -0.44
C ASP A 23 12.66 -10.53 0.34
N GLY A 24 12.44 -10.34 1.63
CA GLY A 24 13.42 -9.75 2.56
C GLY A 24 13.65 -8.25 2.41
N ILE A 25 12.70 -7.47 1.84
CA ILE A 25 12.83 -6.01 1.90
C ILE A 25 12.88 -5.52 3.35
N ASP A 26 13.68 -4.49 3.59
CA ASP A 26 13.71 -3.79 4.87
C ASP A 26 12.74 -2.59 4.92
N ASP A 27 12.60 -2.02 6.12
CA ASP A 27 11.75 -0.85 6.39
C ASP A 27 12.05 0.36 5.49
N ARG A 28 13.31 0.56 5.09
CA ARG A 28 13.72 1.71 4.28
C ARG A 28 13.33 1.49 2.83
N GLN A 29 13.64 0.32 2.29
CA GLN A 29 13.27 -0.08 0.93
C GLN A 29 11.75 -0.05 0.76
N TYR A 30 11.00 -0.49 1.76
CA TYR A 30 9.54 -0.39 1.75
C TYR A 30 9.07 1.06 1.67
N GLN A 31 9.63 1.96 2.49
CA GLN A 31 9.28 3.38 2.45
C GLN A 31 9.66 4.07 1.14
N ASP A 32 10.82 3.75 0.58
CA ASP A 32 11.32 4.28 -0.69
C ASP A 32 10.42 3.88 -1.87
N ILE A 33 9.69 2.77 -1.76
CA ILE A 33 8.69 2.32 -2.74
C ILE A 33 7.30 2.89 -2.41
N PHE A 34 6.87 2.79 -1.15
CA PHE A 34 5.52 3.13 -0.70
C PHE A 34 5.20 4.61 -0.91
N ARG A 35 6.09 5.51 -0.47
CA ARG A 35 5.81 6.96 -0.49
C ARG A 35 5.61 7.50 -1.91
N PRO A 36 6.49 7.22 -2.89
CA PRO A 36 6.29 7.72 -4.26
C PRO A 36 5.06 7.14 -4.94
N VAL A 37 4.74 5.86 -4.70
CA VAL A 37 3.55 5.21 -5.25
C VAL A 37 2.28 5.87 -4.72
N ILE A 38 2.16 5.99 -3.39
CA ILE A 38 1.00 6.64 -2.77
C ILE A 38 0.89 8.10 -3.22
N GLN A 39 1.99 8.85 -3.24
CA GLN A 39 1.98 10.25 -3.69
C GLN A 39 1.44 10.37 -5.12
N SER A 40 1.93 9.52 -6.04
CA SER A 40 1.48 9.52 -7.43
C SER A 40 -0.01 9.19 -7.57
N ILE A 41 -0.51 8.26 -6.74
CA ILE A 41 -1.93 7.92 -6.69
C ILE A 41 -2.75 9.11 -6.16
N MET A 42 -2.31 9.77 -5.08
CA MET A 42 -3.00 10.94 -4.54
C MET A 42 -3.08 12.07 -5.57
N ASP A 43 -1.98 12.36 -6.27
CA ASP A 43 -1.92 13.44 -7.26
C ASP A 43 -2.76 13.16 -8.52
N THR A 44 -2.78 11.90 -8.96
CA THR A 44 -3.47 11.49 -10.19
C THR A 44 -4.95 11.19 -9.96
N PHE A 45 -5.25 10.38 -8.95
CA PHE A 45 -6.59 9.89 -8.68
C PHE A 45 -7.42 10.85 -7.84
N LYS A 46 -6.77 11.66 -6.97
CA LYS A 46 -7.41 12.63 -6.07
C LYS A 46 -8.60 12.01 -5.32
N PRO A 47 -8.34 10.96 -4.50
CA PRO A 47 -9.41 10.32 -3.75
C PRO A 47 -10.08 11.31 -2.80
N SER A 48 -11.36 11.09 -2.52
CA SER A 48 -12.10 11.82 -1.48
C SER A 48 -12.05 11.11 -0.12
N ALA A 49 -11.51 9.90 -0.09
CA ALA A 49 -11.33 9.07 1.10
C ALA A 49 -10.29 7.98 0.80
N VAL A 50 -9.43 7.69 1.77
CA VAL A 50 -8.49 6.56 1.71
C VAL A 50 -8.84 5.52 2.77
N VAL A 51 -8.82 4.24 2.37
CA VAL A 51 -8.88 3.09 3.28
C VAL A 51 -7.54 2.38 3.24
N LEU A 52 -6.85 2.33 4.38
CA LEU A 52 -5.57 1.65 4.52
C LEU A 52 -5.76 0.33 5.27
N GLN A 53 -5.53 -0.79 4.58
CA GLN A 53 -5.49 -2.11 5.21
C GLN A 53 -4.08 -2.35 5.76
N CYS A 54 -3.95 -2.40 7.08
CA CYS A 54 -2.68 -2.66 7.77
C CYS A 54 -2.60 -4.14 8.15
N GLY A 55 -2.25 -5.00 7.18
CA GLY A 55 -2.01 -6.43 7.44
C GLY A 55 -0.76 -6.65 8.30
N ALA A 56 -0.86 -7.53 9.30
CA ALA A 56 0.26 -7.92 10.17
C ALA A 56 1.14 -9.02 9.57
N ASP A 57 0.75 -9.54 8.40
CA ASP A 57 1.38 -10.60 7.62
C ASP A 57 2.71 -10.18 6.97
N SER A 58 2.93 -8.87 6.82
CA SER A 58 4.17 -8.29 6.33
C SER A 58 5.26 -8.10 7.40
N LEU A 59 4.97 -8.39 8.68
CA LEU A 59 5.91 -8.23 9.78
C LEU A 59 6.90 -9.40 9.84
N GLY A 60 8.19 -9.13 10.05
CA GLY A 60 9.30 -10.11 10.01
C GLY A 60 9.26 -11.29 10.99
N SER A 61 8.21 -11.41 11.81
CA SER A 61 7.98 -12.55 12.70
C SER A 61 6.72 -13.35 12.35
N ASP A 62 6.05 -13.06 11.23
CA ASP A 62 4.96 -13.89 10.75
C ASP A 62 5.50 -15.20 10.16
N ARG A 63 4.88 -16.32 10.52
CA ARG A 63 5.25 -17.66 10.01
C ARG A 63 4.94 -17.83 8.52
N LEU A 64 4.17 -16.91 7.93
CA LEU A 64 3.75 -16.93 6.52
C LEU A 64 4.37 -15.81 5.68
N GLY A 65 4.99 -14.80 6.30
CA GLY A 65 5.54 -13.62 5.64
C GLY A 65 7.01 -13.78 5.23
N VAL A 66 7.35 -13.38 4.00
CA VAL A 66 8.73 -13.33 3.47
C VAL A 66 9.36 -11.93 3.61
N PHE A 67 8.71 -11.00 4.28
CA PHE A 67 9.15 -9.61 4.45
C PHE A 67 9.71 -9.36 5.86
N ASP A 68 10.75 -8.54 5.97
CA ASP A 68 11.40 -8.20 7.26
C ASP A 68 11.00 -6.79 7.74
N LEU A 69 9.70 -6.49 7.70
CA LEU A 69 9.20 -5.19 8.16
C LEU A 69 9.05 -5.16 9.68
N SER A 70 9.51 -4.09 10.28
CA SER A 70 9.24 -3.80 11.68
C SER A 70 7.90 -3.09 11.83
N ILE A 71 7.31 -3.17 13.04
CA ILE A 71 6.11 -2.41 13.41
C ILE A 71 6.34 -0.90 13.18
N LYS A 72 7.57 -0.41 13.37
CA LYS A 72 7.92 1.00 13.15
C LYS A 72 7.94 1.36 11.67
N GLY A 73 8.51 0.51 10.82
CA GLY A 73 8.51 0.71 9.37
C GLY A 73 7.10 0.72 8.79
N HIS A 74 6.25 -0.19 9.26
CA HIS A 74 4.84 -0.22 8.89
C HIS A 74 4.11 1.06 9.38
N GLY A 75 4.32 1.46 10.64
CA GLY A 75 3.73 2.67 11.22
C GLY A 75 4.12 3.96 10.49
N ALA A 76 5.37 4.06 10.01
CA ALA A 76 5.82 5.22 9.23
C ALA A 76 5.03 5.40 7.93
N CYS A 77 4.58 4.31 7.31
CA CYS A 77 3.76 4.36 6.10
C CYS A 77 2.33 4.81 6.42
N VAL A 78 1.77 4.37 7.55
CA VAL A 78 0.47 4.87 8.05
C VAL A 78 0.52 6.36 8.30
N ASP A 79 1.59 6.85 8.94
CA ASP A 79 1.74 8.27 9.24
C ASP A 79 1.91 9.11 7.97
N PHE A 80 2.59 8.59 6.94
CA PHE A 80 2.65 9.23 5.63
C PHE A 80 1.25 9.42 5.02
N VAL A 81 0.42 8.38 5.01
CA VAL A 81 -0.95 8.45 4.47
C VAL A 81 -1.81 9.47 5.23
N LYS A 82 -1.65 9.55 6.56
CA LYS A 82 -2.37 10.56 7.37
C LYS A 82 -2.00 11.99 7.01
N VAL A 83 -0.72 12.27 6.71
CA VAL A 83 -0.29 13.62 6.33
C VAL A 83 -0.83 14.01 4.94
N CYS A 84 -1.08 13.01 4.08
CA CYS A 84 -1.69 13.24 2.78
C CYS A 84 -3.20 13.54 2.84
N GLU A 85 -3.91 13.35 3.98
CA GLU A 85 -5.37 13.57 4.07
C GLU A 85 -5.85 14.29 5.34
N SER A 86 -7.00 14.98 5.20
CA SER A 86 -7.87 15.40 6.29
C SER A 86 -9.11 14.49 6.35
N MET A 87 -9.11 13.48 7.25
CA MET A 87 -10.29 12.81 7.85
C MET A 87 -11.14 11.76 7.05
N VAL A 88 -10.85 10.47 7.31
CA VAL A 88 -11.68 9.26 7.67
C VAL A 88 -12.96 8.83 6.89
N PHE A 89 -12.92 7.54 6.49
CA PHE A 89 -13.98 6.55 6.15
C PHE A 89 -15.28 7.04 5.48
N SER A 90 -15.34 6.85 4.16
CA SER A 90 -16.58 6.41 3.52
C SER A 90 -16.27 5.57 2.29
N THR A 91 -17.01 4.47 2.16
CA THR A 91 -16.79 3.41 1.18
C THR A 91 -16.93 3.93 -0.24
N ARG A 92 -15.81 4.08 -0.95
CA ARG A 92 -15.66 3.80 -2.38
C ARG A 92 -14.19 3.91 -2.76
N LYS A 93 -13.59 2.73 -3.00
CA LYS A 93 -12.34 2.44 -3.72
C LYS A 93 -11.16 2.10 -2.80
N ILE A 94 -10.65 0.89 -3.00
CA ILE A 94 -9.60 0.22 -2.23
C ILE A 94 -8.35 0.26 -3.10
N VAL A 95 -7.29 0.91 -2.63
CA VAL A 95 -5.94 0.70 -3.17
C VAL A 95 -5.34 -0.43 -2.34
N CYS A 96 -5.20 -1.61 -2.93
CA CYS A 96 -4.59 -2.74 -2.26
C CYS A 96 -3.09 -2.74 -2.61
N ILE A 97 -2.23 -2.40 -1.67
CA ILE A 97 -0.81 -2.74 -1.79
C ILE A 97 -0.71 -4.16 -1.26
N SER A 98 -0.91 -5.14 -2.13
CA SER A 98 -0.67 -6.54 -1.79
C SER A 98 0.82 -6.80 -1.74
N THR A 99 1.29 -7.19 -0.56
CA THR A 99 2.54 -7.92 -0.34
C THR A 99 2.50 -9.29 -1.00
#